data_AF-A0A4J2T7F7-F1
#
_entry.id   AF-A0A4J2T7F7-F1
#
_cell.length_a   1.000
_cell.length_b   1.000
_cell.length_c   1.000
_cell.angle_alpha   90.00
_cell.angle_beta   90.00
_cell.angle_gamma   90.00
#
_symmetry.space_group_name_H-M   'P 1'
#
loop_
_entity.id
_entity.type
_entity.pdbx_description
1 polymer ?
#
loop_
_entity_poly.entity_id
_entity_poly.type
_entity_poly.pdbx_seq_one_letter_code
_entity_poly.pdbx_strand_id
1 'polypeptide(L)'
;MPYNLQYTVEVKNGSLIIPHYDHYHNIKFEWFDEGLYEAPKGYTLEDLLATVKYYVEHPNERPHSDNGFGNASDHVRKNKADQDSKPDEDKGHDEVSEPTHPESDEKENHAGLNPSADNLYKPSTDTEETEEEAEDTTDETEIPQVENSVINAKIAEAEALLEKVTDSSIRQNAMETLTGLKSSLLLGTKDNNTISAEVDSLLALLKKSQPAPIQ
;
A
#
# COMPACT_ATOMS: atom_id res chain seq x y z
N MET A 1 -0.19 -20.20 -5.15
CA MET A 1 0.39 -19.46 -4.00
C MET A 1 -0.78 -18.82 -3.24
N PRO A 2 -0.77 -18.77 -1.90
CA PRO A 2 -1.93 -18.28 -1.13
C PRO A 2 -2.09 -16.76 -1.26
N TYR A 3 -3.30 -16.27 -0.94
CA TYR A 3 -3.66 -14.85 -0.87
C TYR A 3 -3.38 -14.02 -2.13
N ASN A 4 -3.23 -14.68 -3.28
CA ASN A 4 -2.94 -14.04 -4.56
C ASN A 4 -1.62 -13.24 -4.59
N LEU A 5 -0.69 -13.53 -3.67
CA LEU A 5 0.59 -12.81 -3.55
C LEU A 5 1.46 -12.93 -4.80
N GLN A 6 1.27 -13.97 -5.61
CA GLN A 6 1.96 -14.10 -6.89
C GLN A 6 1.61 -12.99 -7.89
N TYR A 7 0.51 -12.26 -7.66
CA TYR A 7 0.06 -11.17 -8.51
C TYR A 7 0.41 -9.79 -7.96
N THR A 8 1.24 -9.71 -6.92
CA THR A 8 1.77 -8.43 -6.43
C THR A 8 2.51 -7.71 -7.55
N VAL A 9 2.14 -6.45 -7.78
CA VAL A 9 2.74 -5.62 -8.83
C VAL A 9 3.81 -4.70 -8.29
N GLU A 10 3.68 -4.30 -7.03
CA GLU A 10 4.60 -3.41 -6.35
C GLU A 10 4.58 -3.63 -4.83
N VAL A 11 5.62 -3.14 -4.17
CA VAL A 11 5.69 -3.03 -2.72
C VAL A 11 5.73 -1.55 -2.37
N LYS A 12 4.77 -1.09 -1.57
CA LYS A 12 4.64 0.32 -1.20
C LYS A 12 4.18 0.44 0.24
N ASN A 13 4.82 1.31 1.01
CA ASN A 13 4.46 1.63 2.40
C ASN A 13 4.27 0.38 3.28
N GLY A 14 5.24 -0.54 3.24
CA GLY A 14 5.20 -1.77 4.02
C GLY A 14 4.08 -2.75 3.61
N SER A 15 3.49 -2.57 2.42
CA SER A 15 2.41 -3.38 1.91
C SER A 15 2.75 -3.96 0.54
N LEU A 16 2.32 -5.19 0.31
CA LEU A 16 2.25 -5.81 -1.01
C LEU A 16 0.98 -5.33 -1.70
N ILE A 17 1.13 -4.73 -2.88
CA ILE A 17 0.02 -4.15 -3.64
C ILE A 17 -0.41 -5.13 -4.73
N ILE A 18 -1.66 -5.59 -4.65
CA ILE A 18 -2.23 -6.57 -5.57
C ILE A 18 -3.48 -5.96 -6.22
N PRO A 19 -3.39 -5.45 -7.45
CA PRO A 19 -4.55 -4.93 -8.17
C PRO A 19 -5.45 -6.09 -8.62
N HIS A 20 -6.75 -5.85 -8.57
CA HIS A 20 -7.79 -6.79 -8.97
C HIS A 20 -8.96 -6.03 -9.57
N TYR A 21 -9.18 -6.17 -10.87
CA TYR A 21 -10.12 -5.35 -11.65
C TYR A 21 -9.93 -3.86 -11.39
N ASP A 22 -10.86 -3.23 -10.65
CA ASP A 22 -11.00 -1.81 -10.37
C ASP A 22 -10.51 -1.40 -8.98
N HIS A 23 -9.96 -2.32 -8.17
CA HIS A 23 -9.47 -2.00 -6.82
C HIS A 23 -8.12 -2.65 -6.51
N TYR A 24 -7.57 -2.29 -5.35
CA TYR A 24 -6.31 -2.83 -4.83
C TYR A 24 -6.53 -3.60 -3.52
N HIS A 25 -5.86 -4.74 -3.40
CA HIS A 25 -5.62 -5.40 -2.12
C HIS A 25 -4.25 -4.97 -1.59
N ASN A 26 -4.22 -4.58 -0.31
CA ASN A 26 -3.01 -4.15 0.37
C ASN A 26 -2.73 -5.15 1.50
N ILE A 27 -1.67 -5.95 1.35
CA ILE A 27 -1.27 -6.93 2.36
C ILE A 27 -0.06 -6.38 3.11
N LYS A 28 -0.24 -6.02 4.38
CA LYS A 28 0.85 -5.48 5.20
C LYS A 28 1.84 -6.56 5.61
N PHE A 29 3.13 -6.24 5.64
CA PHE A 29 4.14 -7.14 6.19
C PHE A 29 3.88 -7.50 7.66
N GLU A 30 3.39 -6.54 8.46
CA GLU A 30 3.03 -6.75 9.87
C GLU A 30 2.03 -7.90 10.08
N TRP A 31 1.15 -8.16 9.12
CA TRP A 31 0.18 -9.25 9.24
C TRP A 31 0.82 -10.64 9.15
N PHE A 32 2.02 -10.75 8.58
CA PHE A 32 2.80 -12.00 8.65
C PHE A 32 3.47 -12.14 10.03
N ASP A 33 3.94 -11.05 10.63
CA ASP A 33 4.50 -11.06 11.98
C ASP A 33 3.46 -11.39 13.06
N GLU A 34 2.22 -10.94 12.85
CA GLU A 34 1.06 -11.25 13.72
C GLU A 34 0.50 -12.67 13.49
N GLY A 35 1.00 -13.41 12.50
CA GLY A 35 0.54 -14.75 12.15
C GLY A 35 -0.84 -14.79 11.48
N LEU A 36 -1.34 -13.64 10.98
CA LEU A 36 -2.58 -13.59 10.19
C LEU A 36 -2.39 -14.14 8.77
N TYR A 37 -1.16 -14.07 8.27
CA TYR A 37 -0.75 -14.61 6.98
C TYR A 37 0.46 -15.51 7.20
N GLU A 38 0.42 -16.69 6.57
CA GLU A 38 1.48 -17.69 6.73
C GLU A 38 1.98 -18.17 5.37
N ALA A 39 3.23 -18.60 5.36
CA ALA A 39 3.79 -19.28 4.19
C ALA A 39 3.02 -20.58 3.91
N PRO A 40 2.78 -20.93 2.64
CA PRO A 40 2.17 -22.21 2.31
C PRO A 40 3.05 -23.36 2.80
N LYS A 41 2.44 -24.52 3.07
CA LYS A 41 3.16 -25.70 3.56
C LYS A 41 4.36 -26.03 2.64
N GLY A 42 5.55 -26.09 3.25
CA GLY A 42 6.80 -26.39 2.54
C GLY A 42 7.58 -25.15 2.09
N TYR A 43 7.06 -23.94 2.35
CA TYR A 43 7.79 -22.68 2.18
C TYR A 43 8.10 -22.10 3.56
N THR A 44 9.27 -21.49 3.70
CA THR A 44 9.50 -20.51 4.76
C THR A 44 8.84 -19.17 4.38
N LEU A 45 8.63 -18.27 5.35
CA LEU A 45 8.15 -16.91 5.05
C LEU A 45 9.13 -16.18 4.12
N GLU A 46 10.43 -16.40 4.29
CA GLU A 46 11.47 -15.88 3.41
C GLU A 46 11.31 -16.40 1.98
N ASP A 47 11.10 -17.71 1.78
CA ASP A 47 10.87 -18.29 0.44
C ASP A 47 9.65 -17.69 -0.24
N LEU A 48 8.56 -17.47 0.52
CA LEU A 48 7.35 -16.84 0.00
C LEU A 48 7.65 -15.41 -0.46
N LEU A 49 8.24 -14.59 0.40
CA LEU A 49 8.53 -13.19 0.09
C LEU A 49 9.58 -13.04 -1.01
N ALA A 50 10.57 -13.93 -1.08
CA ALA A 50 11.54 -13.98 -2.16
C ALA A 50 10.87 -14.28 -3.51
N THR A 51 9.90 -15.19 -3.52
CA THR A 51 9.13 -15.50 -4.74
C THR A 51 8.27 -14.31 -5.16
N VAL A 52 7.63 -13.62 -4.21
CA VAL A 52 6.86 -12.40 -4.49
C VAL A 52 7.78 -11.32 -5.06
N LYS A 53 8.93 -11.08 -4.42
CA LYS A 53 9.95 -10.13 -4.88
C LYS A 53 10.40 -10.44 -6.30
N TYR A 54 10.65 -11.71 -6.61
CA TYR A 54 11.01 -12.14 -7.96
C TYR A 54 9.97 -11.69 -9.00
N TYR A 55 8.67 -11.92 -8.77
CA TYR A 55 7.63 -11.50 -9.71
C TYR A 55 7.39 -9.99 -9.77
N VAL A 56 7.71 -9.25 -8.71
CA VAL A 56 7.70 -7.78 -8.74
C VAL A 56 8.83 -7.28 -9.66
N GLU A 57 10.02 -7.84 -9.55
CA GLU A 57 11.20 -7.48 -10.36
C GLU A 57 11.11 -8.02 -11.81
N HIS A 58 10.32 -9.07 -12.06
CA HIS A 58 10.17 -9.73 -13.35
C HIS A 58 8.69 -9.77 -13.79
N PRO A 59 8.08 -8.61 -14.15
CA PRO A 59 6.65 -8.52 -14.41
C PRO A 59 6.16 -9.38 -15.59
N ASN A 60 7.05 -9.73 -16.53
CA ASN A 60 6.74 -10.60 -17.67
C ASN A 60 6.69 -12.09 -17.27
N GLU A 61 7.31 -12.45 -16.15
CA GLU A 61 7.32 -13.82 -15.62
C GLU A 61 6.25 -14.03 -14.55
N ARG A 62 5.55 -12.96 -14.17
CA ARG A 62 4.41 -13.02 -13.25
C ARG A 62 3.33 -13.95 -13.82
N PRO A 63 2.76 -14.87 -13.01
CA PRO A 63 1.70 -15.76 -13.48
C PRO A 63 0.55 -14.99 -14.13
N HIS A 64 -0.02 -15.55 -15.19
CA HIS A 64 -1.21 -14.99 -15.81
C HIS A 64 -2.43 -15.19 -14.91
N SER A 65 -3.35 -14.22 -14.93
CA SER A 65 -4.63 -14.30 -14.22
C SER A 65 -5.79 -14.14 -15.19
N ASP A 66 -6.65 -15.17 -15.27
CA ASP A 66 -7.92 -15.10 -16.00
C ASP A 66 -9.00 -14.32 -15.22
N ASN A 67 -8.73 -13.96 -13.97
CA ASN A 67 -9.66 -13.32 -13.03
C ASN A 67 -9.26 -11.88 -12.70
N GLY A 68 -8.53 -11.20 -13.57
CA GLY A 68 -8.27 -9.76 -13.44
C GLY A 68 -7.28 -9.37 -12.35
N PHE A 69 -6.48 -10.30 -11.81
CA PHE A 69 -5.42 -9.96 -10.86
C PHE A 69 -4.13 -9.51 -11.56
N GLY A 70 -3.35 -8.68 -10.86
CA GLY A 70 -2.01 -8.29 -11.29
C GLY A 70 -2.05 -7.58 -12.65
N ASN A 71 -1.29 -8.08 -13.61
CA ASN A 71 -1.21 -7.49 -14.96
C ASN A 71 -2.53 -7.52 -15.73
N ALA A 72 -3.47 -8.38 -15.32
CA ALA A 72 -4.79 -8.46 -15.93
C ALA A 72 -5.80 -7.44 -15.36
N SER A 73 -5.44 -6.70 -14.31
CA SER A 73 -6.29 -5.66 -13.73
C SER A 73 -6.44 -4.46 -14.66
N ASP A 74 -7.57 -3.78 -14.56
CA ASP A 74 -7.86 -2.57 -15.32
C ASP A 74 -6.88 -1.44 -14.97
N HIS A 75 -6.38 -1.39 -13.74
CA HIS A 75 -5.34 -0.44 -13.32
C HIS A 75 -4.03 -0.61 -14.09
N VAL A 76 -3.57 -1.86 -14.25
CA VAL A 76 -2.31 -2.12 -14.96
C VAL A 76 -2.50 -2.00 -16.48
N ARG A 77 -3.67 -2.39 -16.99
CA ARG A 77 -4.00 -2.32 -18.42
C ARG A 77 -4.15 -0.87 -18.92
N LYS A 78 -4.84 -0.02 -18.17
CA LYS A 78 -5.02 1.40 -18.52
C LYS A 78 -3.66 2.11 -18.57
N ASN A 79 -2.85 1.93 -17.53
CA ASN A 79 -1.51 2.51 -17.48
C ASN A 79 -0.60 2.03 -18.62
N LYS A 80 -0.78 0.79 -19.12
CA LYS A 80 -0.01 0.30 -20.28
C LYS A 80 -0.52 0.86 -21.61
N ALA A 81 -1.84 1.02 -21.77
CA ALA A 81 -2.43 1.63 -22.96
C ALA A 81 -2.08 3.12 -23.11
N ASP A 82 -1.98 3.83 -21.98
CA ASP A 82 -1.56 5.24 -21.96
C ASP A 82 -0.06 5.40 -22.28
N GLN A 83 0.76 4.41 -21.92
CA GLN A 83 2.20 4.38 -22.24
C GLN A 83 2.51 3.94 -23.70
N ASP A 84 1.68 3.09 -24.31
CA ASP A 84 1.84 2.62 -25.70
C ASP A 84 1.32 3.63 -26.76
N SER A 85 0.87 4.83 -26.36
CA SER A 85 0.31 5.87 -27.25
C SER A 85 1.34 6.86 -27.86
N LYS A 86 2.63 6.51 -27.94
CA LYS A 86 3.65 7.28 -28.70
C LYS A 86 3.88 6.68 -30.10
N PRO A 87 3.90 7.47 -31.19
CA PRO A 87 4.12 6.92 -32.53
C PRO A 87 5.60 6.73 -32.88
N ASP A 88 5.84 5.59 -33.54
CA ASP A 88 6.94 5.20 -34.44
C ASP A 88 8.37 5.00 -33.85
N GLU A 89 9.19 4.02 -34.25
CA GLU A 89 9.19 3.15 -35.43
C GLU A 89 10.13 1.92 -35.20
N ASP A 90 9.75 0.77 -35.79
CA ASP A 90 10.59 -0.27 -36.41
C ASP A 90 11.49 -1.23 -35.58
N LYS A 91 11.00 -2.48 -35.43
CA LYS A 91 11.62 -3.81 -35.77
C LYS A 91 11.08 -4.88 -34.81
N GLY A 92 10.43 -5.98 -35.19
CA GLY A 92 10.12 -6.61 -36.47
C GLY A 92 9.94 -8.12 -36.23
N HIS A 93 8.89 -8.70 -36.85
CA HIS A 93 8.56 -10.15 -36.98
C HIS A 93 8.08 -10.90 -35.71
N ASP A 94 7.05 -11.74 -35.72
CA ASP A 94 6.28 -12.34 -36.82
C ASP A 94 4.89 -12.77 -36.32
N GLU A 95 3.85 -12.54 -37.11
CA GLU A 95 2.52 -13.12 -36.94
C GLU A 95 2.51 -14.59 -37.41
N VAL A 96 1.39 -15.27 -37.09
CA VAL A 96 0.81 -16.44 -37.76
C VAL A 96 1.12 -17.81 -37.11
N SER A 97 0.20 -18.27 -36.25
CA SER A 97 -0.81 -19.29 -36.61
C SER A 97 -1.52 -19.84 -35.35
N GLU A 98 -2.85 -19.69 -35.31
CA GLU A 98 -3.74 -20.70 -34.72
C GLU A 98 -3.37 -22.10 -35.23
N PRO A 99 -3.54 -23.16 -34.43
CA PRO A 99 -4.68 -24.02 -34.75
C PRO A 99 -5.36 -24.68 -33.54
N THR A 100 -6.70 -24.65 -33.58
CA THR A 100 -7.64 -25.72 -33.24
C THR A 100 -7.38 -26.61 -32.01
N HIS A 101 -8.29 -26.48 -31.06
CA HIS A 101 -8.77 -27.50 -30.12
C HIS A 101 -8.84 -28.92 -30.74
N PRO A 102 -8.53 -29.95 -29.93
CA PRO A 102 -9.54 -30.99 -29.76
C PRO A 102 -9.79 -31.31 -28.28
N GLU A 103 -11.08 -31.47 -27.95
CA GLU A 103 -11.55 -32.09 -26.72
C GLU A 103 -10.99 -33.51 -26.57
N SER A 104 -10.62 -33.87 -25.35
CA SER A 104 -10.59 -35.25 -24.88
C SER A 104 -10.79 -35.24 -23.36
N ASP A 105 -12.01 -35.57 -22.96
CA ASP A 105 -12.38 -35.99 -21.61
C ASP A 105 -11.42 -37.05 -21.06
N GLU A 106 -11.04 -36.94 -19.79
CA GLU A 106 -11.52 -37.84 -18.73
C GLU A 106 -10.88 -37.51 -17.37
N LYS A 107 -11.76 -37.09 -16.44
CA LYS A 107 -11.76 -37.37 -15.00
C LYS A 107 -10.83 -36.53 -14.10
N GLU A 108 -11.34 -35.73 -13.15
CA GLU A 108 -12.47 -36.04 -12.27
C GLU A 108 -12.02 -36.36 -10.85
N ASN A 109 -11.09 -35.60 -10.24
CA ASN A 109 -10.97 -35.52 -8.77
C ASN A 109 -10.05 -34.39 -8.30
N HIS A 110 -10.64 -33.24 -7.95
CA HIS A 110 -10.52 -32.68 -6.61
C HIS A 110 -11.76 -31.83 -6.31
N ALA A 111 -12.73 -32.50 -5.69
CA ALA A 111 -13.92 -31.91 -5.15
C ALA A 111 -13.56 -30.89 -4.05
N GLY A 112 -14.14 -29.69 -4.21
CA GLY A 112 -14.67 -28.80 -3.18
C GLY A 112 -14.01 -28.79 -1.81
N LEU A 113 -13.24 -27.74 -1.56
CA LEU A 113 -13.37 -26.98 -0.31
C LEU A 113 -13.39 -25.49 -0.67
N ASN A 114 -14.60 -24.95 -0.66
CA ASN A 114 -14.87 -23.52 -0.48
C ASN A 114 -14.58 -23.19 0.99
N PRO A 115 -13.54 -22.42 1.35
CA PRO A 115 -13.58 -21.70 2.60
C PRO A 115 -14.47 -20.48 2.38
N SER A 116 -15.65 -20.53 2.99
CA SER A 116 -16.66 -19.48 3.00
C SER A 116 -16.05 -18.08 3.05
N ALA A 117 -16.45 -17.27 2.08
CA ALA A 117 -16.37 -15.83 2.11
C ALA A 117 -17.25 -15.31 3.25
N ASP A 118 -16.69 -15.18 4.44
CA ASP A 118 -17.25 -14.40 5.54
C ASP A 118 -16.10 -14.08 6.49
N ASN A 119 -15.40 -12.97 6.23
CA ASN A 119 -14.71 -12.10 7.19
C ASN A 119 -13.95 -10.98 6.46
N LEU A 120 -14.52 -10.44 5.37
CA LEU A 120 -13.97 -9.23 4.76
C LEU A 120 -14.73 -8.03 5.33
N TYR A 121 -14.10 -7.37 6.30
CA TYR A 121 -14.50 -6.06 6.79
C TYR A 121 -14.70 -5.11 5.60
N LYS A 122 -15.95 -4.70 5.36
CA LYS A 122 -16.30 -3.60 4.44
C LYS A 122 -16.47 -2.33 5.26
N PRO A 123 -15.62 -1.30 5.11
CA PRO A 123 -16.07 0.04 5.41
C PRO A 123 -16.79 0.57 4.15
N SER A 124 -18.06 0.92 4.32
CA SER A 124 -18.74 1.84 3.41
C SER A 124 -18.06 3.21 3.47
N THR A 125 -17.95 3.91 2.35
CA THR A 125 -18.51 5.26 2.19
C THR A 125 -18.54 5.64 0.71
N ASP A 126 -19.73 6.02 0.27
CA ASP A 126 -19.97 6.87 -0.89
C ASP A 126 -19.41 8.28 -0.62
N THR A 127 -19.24 9.02 -1.71
CA THR A 127 -19.18 10.50 -1.87
C THR A 127 -17.80 11.14 -2.04
N GLU A 128 -17.46 11.22 -3.33
CA GLU A 128 -17.01 12.40 -4.10
C GLU A 128 -15.54 12.85 -4.12
N GLU A 129 -14.99 12.68 -5.33
CA GLU A 129 -14.25 13.65 -6.14
C GLU A 129 -13.19 14.50 -5.45
N THR A 130 -11.93 14.27 -5.82
CA THR A 130 -11.21 15.22 -6.68
C THR A 130 -10.05 14.48 -7.36
N GLU A 131 -10.16 14.31 -8.68
CA GLU A 131 -9.01 14.15 -9.57
C GLU A 131 -8.18 15.42 -9.51
N GLU A 132 -6.90 15.34 -9.16
CA GLU A 132 -5.81 16.07 -9.81
C GLU A 132 -4.53 15.22 -9.70
N GLU A 133 -4.38 14.23 -10.58
CA GLU A 133 -3.06 13.75 -10.98
C GLU A 133 -2.51 14.77 -11.98
N ALA A 134 -1.59 15.61 -11.53
CA ALA A 134 -0.58 16.16 -12.41
C ALA A 134 0.58 15.17 -12.44
N GLU A 135 0.82 14.55 -13.60
CA GLU A 135 2.12 13.97 -13.90
C GLU A 135 3.19 15.05 -13.77
N ASP A 136 4.23 14.81 -12.97
CA ASP A 136 5.54 15.38 -13.26
C ASP A 136 6.63 14.31 -13.05
N THR A 137 7.08 13.80 -14.18
CA THR A 137 8.32 13.06 -14.31
C THR A 137 9.47 14.01 -14.00
N THR A 138 9.95 14.00 -12.76
CA THR A 138 11.24 14.59 -12.44
C THR A 138 12.10 13.58 -11.71
N ASP A 139 13.36 13.50 -12.11
CA ASP A 139 14.45 12.77 -11.48
C ASP A 139 14.65 13.32 -10.05
N GLU A 140 13.75 12.97 -9.13
CA GLU A 140 13.73 13.50 -7.78
C GLU A 140 14.82 12.82 -6.97
N THR A 141 15.84 13.61 -6.67
CA THR A 141 16.83 13.31 -5.65
C THR A 141 16.09 12.89 -4.39
N GLU A 142 16.19 11.62 -3.97
CA GLU A 142 15.56 11.13 -2.74
C GLU A 142 15.90 12.09 -1.60
N ILE A 143 14.92 12.91 -1.20
CA ILE A 143 15.13 13.91 -0.15
C ILE A 143 15.36 13.11 1.13
N PRO A 144 16.50 13.29 1.81
CA PRO A 144 16.81 12.53 3.00
C PRO A 144 15.66 12.66 4.01
N GLN A 145 15.10 11.50 4.37
CA GLN A 145 13.98 11.42 5.30
C GLN A 145 14.49 11.61 6.73
N VAL A 146 13.71 12.31 7.54
CA VAL A 146 13.98 12.40 8.99
C VAL A 146 13.87 11.01 9.61
N GLU A 147 14.83 10.67 10.46
CA GLU A 147 14.86 9.41 11.21
C GLU A 147 13.63 9.28 12.13
N ASN A 148 13.02 8.09 12.18
CA ASN A 148 11.87 7.80 13.05
C ASN A 148 12.15 8.08 14.52
N SER A 149 13.40 7.91 14.96
CA SER A 149 13.83 8.21 16.34
C SER A 149 13.65 9.69 16.69
N VAL A 150 13.90 10.59 15.74
CA VAL A 150 13.75 12.04 15.91
C VAL A 150 12.26 12.40 16.00
N ILE A 151 11.42 11.82 15.14
CA ILE A 151 9.98 12.05 15.16
C ILE A 151 9.37 11.55 16.46
N ASN A 152 9.75 10.34 16.92
CA ASN A 152 9.27 9.79 18.19
C ASN A 152 9.65 10.66 19.38
N ALA A 153 10.85 11.26 19.39
CA ALA A 153 11.24 12.20 20.44
C ALA A 153 10.36 13.47 20.45
N LYS A 154 10.03 14.02 19.27
CA LYS A 154 9.14 15.18 19.14
C LYS A 154 7.70 14.85 19.53
N ILE A 155 7.21 13.66 19.17
CA ILE A 155 5.91 13.15 19.60
C ILE A 155 5.84 13.06 21.13
N ALA A 156 6.88 12.52 21.78
CA ALA A 156 6.94 12.45 23.24
C ALA A 156 6.96 13.85 23.90
N GLU A 157 7.64 14.83 23.29
CA GLU A 157 7.59 16.23 23.74
C GLU A 157 6.15 16.78 23.62
N ALA A 158 5.46 16.51 22.52
CA ALA A 158 4.08 16.95 22.30
C ALA A 158 3.13 16.33 23.34
N GLU A 159 3.27 15.05 23.68
CA GLU A 159 2.50 14.40 24.75
C GLU A 159 2.71 15.09 26.10
N ALA A 160 3.97 15.35 26.47
CA ALA A 160 4.29 15.99 27.74
C ALA A 160 3.77 17.44 27.83
N LEU A 161 3.66 18.14 26.70
CA LEU A 161 3.06 19.48 26.64
C LEU A 161 1.53 19.44 26.64
N LEU A 162 0.94 18.42 26.01
CA LEU A 162 -0.50 18.20 25.95
C LEU A 162 -1.12 18.06 27.33
N GLU A 163 -0.44 17.36 28.25
CA GLU A 163 -0.86 17.22 29.65
C GLU A 163 -0.98 18.56 30.40
N LYS A 164 -0.22 19.57 29.96
CA LYS A 164 -0.17 20.91 30.59
C LYS A 164 -1.16 21.90 29.97
N VAL A 165 -1.79 21.55 28.85
CA VAL A 165 -2.81 22.40 28.21
C VAL A 165 -4.10 22.35 29.04
N THR A 166 -4.52 23.52 29.53
CA THR A 166 -5.73 23.67 30.34
C THR A 166 -7.00 23.81 29.49
N ASP A 167 -6.87 24.30 28.26
CA ASP A 167 -8.00 24.45 27.34
C ASP A 167 -8.42 23.08 26.80
N SER A 168 -9.64 22.64 27.17
CA SER A 168 -10.13 21.31 26.82
C SER A 168 -10.37 21.11 25.32
N SER A 169 -10.71 22.18 24.58
CA SER A 169 -10.95 22.09 23.13
C SER A 169 -9.63 21.92 22.40
N ILE A 170 -8.64 22.76 22.76
CA ILE A 170 -7.29 22.67 22.20
C ILE A 170 -6.67 21.32 22.52
N ARG A 171 -6.80 20.84 23.77
CA ARG A 171 -6.29 19.54 24.19
C ARG A 171 -6.93 18.40 23.39
N GLN A 172 -8.24 18.41 23.18
CA GLN A 172 -8.91 17.34 22.43
C GLN A 172 -8.45 17.32 20.96
N ASN A 173 -8.42 18.47 20.30
CA ASN A 173 -7.96 18.60 18.91
C ASN A 173 -6.49 18.18 18.76
N ALA A 174 -5.63 18.59 19.70
CA ALA A 174 -4.22 18.23 19.70
C ALA A 174 -4.01 16.72 19.96
N MET A 175 -4.83 16.09 20.82
CA MET A 175 -4.79 14.65 21.05
C MET A 175 -5.18 13.86 19.79
N GLU A 176 -6.23 14.30 19.10
CA GLU A 176 -6.67 13.70 17.84
C GLU A 176 -5.59 13.84 16.76
N THR A 177 -5.05 15.04 16.59
CA THR A 177 -3.95 15.32 15.65
C THR A 177 -2.75 14.42 15.95
N LEU A 178 -2.35 14.34 17.22
CA LEU A 178 -1.22 13.51 17.64
C LEU A 178 -1.46 12.02 17.38
N THR A 179 -2.69 11.55 17.59
CA THR A 179 -3.09 10.16 17.29
C THR A 179 -3.00 9.90 15.79
N GLY A 180 -3.51 10.81 14.96
CA GLY A 180 -3.40 10.72 13.51
C GLY A 180 -1.96 10.72 13.00
N LEU A 181 -1.08 11.54 13.61
CA LEU A 181 0.35 11.59 13.28
C LEU A 181 1.08 10.30 13.67
N LYS A 182 0.77 9.73 14.84
CA LYS A 182 1.30 8.42 15.27
C LYS A 182 0.85 7.30 14.35
N SER A 183 -0.43 7.29 13.99
CA SER A 183 -0.95 6.32 13.01
C SER A 183 -0.28 6.50 11.65
N SER A 184 -0.08 7.74 11.20
CA SER A 184 0.60 8.02 9.93
C SER A 184 2.05 7.54 9.93
N LEU A 185 2.77 7.73 11.05
CA LEU A 185 4.14 7.26 11.23
C LEU A 185 4.22 5.72 11.27
N LEU A 186 3.28 5.06 11.96
CA LEU A 186 3.25 3.61 12.07
C LEU A 186 2.89 2.96 10.73
N LEU A 187 1.87 3.48 10.06
CA LEU A 187 1.36 2.93 8.80
C LEU A 187 2.13 3.42 7.56
N GLY A 188 3.04 4.38 7.73
CA GLY A 188 3.76 5.01 6.62
C GLY A 188 2.85 5.70 5.60
N THR A 189 1.70 6.25 6.03
CA THR A 189 0.75 6.92 5.11
C THR A 189 1.17 8.34 4.71
N LYS A 190 2.18 8.90 5.39
CA LYS A 190 2.83 10.17 5.09
C LYS A 190 4.34 9.98 5.18
N ASP A 191 5.10 10.76 4.42
CA ASP A 191 6.56 10.75 4.53
C ASP A 191 7.01 11.37 5.86
N ASN A 192 8.23 11.02 6.28
CA ASN A 192 8.75 11.38 7.59
C ASN A 192 9.02 12.89 7.73
N ASN A 193 9.35 13.57 6.63
CA ASN A 193 9.58 15.01 6.64
C ASN A 193 8.26 15.76 6.87
N THR A 194 7.19 15.33 6.20
CA THR A 194 5.82 15.82 6.40
C THR A 194 5.35 15.57 7.83
N ILE A 195 5.51 14.35 8.35
CA ILE A 195 5.14 14.03 9.75
C ILE A 195 5.94 14.90 10.72
N SER A 196 7.25 15.06 10.52
CA SER A 196 8.09 15.92 11.35
C SER A 196 7.60 17.38 11.37
N ALA A 197 7.23 17.93 10.21
CA ALA A 197 6.74 19.30 10.09
C ALA A 197 5.36 19.50 10.76
N GLU A 198 4.46 18.52 10.65
CA GLU A 198 3.17 18.56 11.32
C GLU A 198 3.31 18.43 12.85
N VAL A 199 4.23 17.58 13.33
CA VAL A 199 4.56 17.50 14.76
C VAL A 199 5.16 18.82 15.26
N ASP A 200 6.02 19.48 14.49
CA ASP A 200 6.58 20.79 14.86
C ASP A 200 5.49 21.87 14.95
N SER A 201 4.51 21.84 14.05
CA SER A 201 3.34 22.73 14.08
C SER A 201 2.47 22.48 15.31
N LEU A 202 2.24 21.21 15.65
CA LEU A 202 1.53 20.82 16.87
C LEU A 202 2.26 21.29 18.12
N LEU A 203 3.58 21.11 18.19
CA LEU A 203 4.41 21.59 19.29
C LEU A 203 4.31 23.10 19.46
N ALA A 204 4.33 23.87 18.37
CA ALA A 204 4.18 25.32 18.42
C ALA A 204 2.81 25.74 18.98
N LEU A 205 1.73 25.07 18.56
CA LEU A 205 0.39 25.30 19.07
C LEU A 205 0.27 24.96 20.56
N LEU A 206 0.84 23.83 20.98
CA LEU A 206 0.83 23.39 22.38
C LEU A 206 1.62 24.34 23.28
N LYS A 207 2.76 24.86 22.80
CA LYS A 207 3.57 25.88 23.49
C LYS A 207 2.82 27.20 23.65
N LYS A 208 2.10 27.64 22.62
CA LYS A 208 1.28 28.87 22.67
C LYS A 208 0.08 28.73 23.61
N SER A 209 -0.43 27.50 23.77
CA SER A 209 -1.61 27.19 24.58
C SER A 209 -1.27 26.86 26.05
N GLN A 210 0.00 26.98 26.44
CA GLN A 210 0.40 26.85 27.83
C GLN A 210 -0.15 28.02 28.65
N PRO A 211 -0.56 27.79 29.91
CA PRO A 211 -0.95 28.86 30.80
C PRO A 211 0.21 29.86 30.96
N ALA A 212 -0.09 31.15 30.93
CA ALA A 212 0.92 32.18 31.15
C ALA A 212 1.59 31.99 32.52
N PRO A 213 2.92 32.12 32.63
CA PRO A 213 3.59 32.05 33.92
C PRO A 213 3.01 33.13 34.83
N ILE A 214 2.53 32.70 36.00
CA ILE A 214 2.04 33.60 37.04
C ILE A 214 3.25 34.47 37.46
N GLN A 215 3.20 35.77 37.16
CA GLN A 215 4.16 36.76 37.63
C GLN A 215 3.94 37.08 39.11
#